data_AF-A0A2A7UGP0-F1
#
_entry.id   AF-A0A2A7UGP0-F1
#
_cell.length_a   1.000
_cell.length_b   1.000
_cell.length_c   1.000
_cell.angle_alpha   90.00
_cell.angle_beta   90.00
_cell.angle_gamma   90.00
#
_symmetry.space_group_name_H-M   'P 1'
#
loop_
_entity.id
_entity.type
_entity.pdbx_description
1 polymer ?
#
loop_
_entity_poly.entity_id
_entity_poly.type
_entity_poly.pdbx_seq_one_letter_code
_entity_poly.pdbx_strand_id
1 'polypeptide(L)' 'MRHIRIVLGTLVLDFQACAEQARDVAAEIARRTRLDLIVTVDDHVSADLPPLPCARLWAQ' A
#
# COMPACT_ATOMS: atom_id res chain seq x y z
N MET A 1 -1.20 -10.44 6.98
CA MET A 1 -0.92 -9.59 5.80
C MET A 1 -2.17 -8.78 5.52
N ARG A 2 -2.03 -7.66 4.81
CA ARG A 2 -3.11 -6.78 4.38
C ARG A 2 -2.95 -6.45 2.92
N HIS A 3 -4.08 -6.26 2.26
CA HIS A 3 -4.14 -5.73 0.92
C HIS A 3 -4.03 -4.21 1.01
N ILE A 4 -3.15 -3.65 0.19
CA ILE A 4 -3.06 -2.20 -0.04
C ILE A 4 -3.45 -1.96 -1.48
N ARG A 5 -4.48 -1.14 -1.67
CA ARG A 5 -4.86 -0.58 -2.96
C ARG A 5 -4.50 0.89 -3.00
N ILE A 6 -3.76 1.30 -4.02
CA ILE A 6 -3.38 2.68 -4.27
C ILE A 6 -3.98 3.09 -5.62
N VAL A 7 -4.79 4.14 -5.64
CA VAL A 7 -5.48 4.64 -6.83
C VAL A 7 -5.04 6.07 -7.13
N LEU A 8 -4.68 6.34 -8.38
CA LEU A 8 -4.38 7.68 -8.90
C LEU A 8 -5.08 7.84 -10.26
N GLY A 9 -6.25 8.49 -10.28
CA GLY A 9 -7.10 8.54 -11.48
C GLY A 9 -7.49 7.13 -11.92
N THR A 10 -7.06 6.71 -13.11
CA THR A 10 -7.31 5.35 -13.63
C THR A 10 -6.21 4.35 -13.30
N LEU A 11 -5.09 4.80 -12.71
CA LEU A 11 -4.00 3.91 -12.30
C LEU A 11 -4.37 3.22 -10.98
N VAL A 12 -4.32 1.90 -10.96
CA VAL A 12 -4.57 1.07 -9.77
C VAL A 12 -3.32 0.21 -9.51
N LEU A 13 -2.83 0.26 -8.29
CA LEU A 13 -1.73 -0.57 -7.82
C LEU A 13 -2.19 -1.34 -6.58
N ASP A 14 -2.15 -2.67 -6.67
CA ASP A 14 -2.56 -3.58 -5.59
C ASP A 14 -1.33 -4.34 -5.06
N PHE A 15 -1.14 -4.34 -3.75
CA PHE A 15 0.00 -4.98 -3.08
C PHE A 15 -0.41 -5.72 -1.81
N GLN A 16 0.46 -6.63 -1.36
CA GLN A 16 0.42 -7.18 -0.01
C GLN A 16 1.44 -6.49 0.90
N ALA A 17 1.07 -6.29 2.15
CA ALA A 17 1.93 -5.70 3.17
C ALA A 17 1.62 -6.21 4.57
N CYS A 18 2.58 -6.13 5.49
CA CYS A 18 2.27 -6.26 6.91
C CYS A 18 1.53 -5.02 7.43
N ALA A 19 1.02 -5.11 8.65
CA ALA A 19 0.26 -4.04 9.29
C ALA A 19 1.01 -2.69 9.34
N GLU A 20 2.29 -2.77 9.70
CA GLU A 20 3.17 -1.61 9.86
C GLU A 20 3.50 -0.96 8.51
N GLN A 21 3.95 -1.77 7.55
CA GLN A 21 4.21 -1.31 6.18
C GLN A 21 3.00 -0.60 5.57
N ALA A 22 1.80 -1.17 5.72
CA ALA A 22 0.57 -0.57 5.19
C ALA A 22 0.25 0.78 5.82
N ARG A 23 0.39 0.88 7.14
CA ARG A 23 0.20 2.14 7.86
C ARG A 23 1.20 3.19 7.42
N ASP A 24 2.48 2.82 7.34
CA ASP A 24 3.55 3.77 7.03
C ASP A 24 3.43 4.31 5.60
N VAL A 25 3.13 3.44 4.62
CA VAL A 25 2.89 3.86 3.23
C VAL A 25 1.65 4.74 3.12
N ALA A 26 0.53 4.37 3.74
CA ALA A 26 -0.68 5.18 3.73
C ALA A 26 -0.43 6.56 4.35
N ALA A 27 0.30 6.61 5.47
CA ALA A 27 0.63 7.86 6.14
C ALA A 27 1.58 8.74 5.31
N GLU A 28 2.57 8.16 4.62
CA GLU A 28 3.50 8.93 3.80
C GLU A 28 2.81 9.49 2.54
N ILE A 29 1.96 8.70 1.89
CA ILE A 29 1.17 9.15 0.74
C ILE A 29 0.27 10.32 1.17
N ALA A 30 -0.46 10.16 2.29
CA ALA A 30 -1.32 11.22 2.82
C ALA A 30 -0.55 12.51 3.16
N ARG A 31 0.70 12.41 3.63
CA ARG A 31 1.54 13.57 3.97
C ARG A 31 2.12 14.30 2.76
N ARG A 32 2.53 13.57 1.71
CA ARG A 32 3.34 14.15 0.62
C ARG A 32 2.58 14.41 -0.66
N THR A 33 1.40 13.84 -0.83
CA THR A 33 0.69 13.97 -2.10
C THR A 33 -0.04 15.31 -2.23
N ARG A 34 0.24 16.03 -3.32
CA ARG A 34 -0.67 17.07 -3.86
C ARG A 34 -1.62 16.51 -4.92
N LEU A 35 -1.46 15.22 -5.24
CA LEU A 35 -2.29 14.48 -6.18
C LEU A 35 -3.41 13.78 -5.40
N ASP A 36 -4.58 13.64 -6.02
CA ASP A 36 -5.72 12.90 -5.46
C ASP A 36 -5.45 11.39 -5.49
N LEU A 37 -4.54 10.94 -4.62
CA LEU A 37 -4.29 9.53 -4.36
C LEU A 37 -5.23 9.02 -3.28
N ILE A 38 -5.90 7.91 -3.58
CA ILE A 38 -6.71 7.18 -2.62
C ILE A 38 -5.95 5.92 -2.23
N VAL A 39 -5.70 5.76 -0.93
CA VAL A 39 -5.10 4.54 -0.38
C VAL A 39 -6.16 3.82 0.44
N THR A 40 -6.40 2.55 0.12
CA THR A 40 -7.29 1.66 0.86
C THR A 40 -6.48 0.51 1.42
N VAL A 41 -6.67 0.21 2.70
CA VAL A 41 -6.06 -0.92 3.38
C VAL A 41 -7.18 -1.81 3.90
N ASP A 42 -7.16 -3.08 3.50
CA ASP A 42 -8.17 -4.05 3.91
C ASP A 42 -7.54 -5.44 4.13
N ASP A 43 -8.32 -6.38 4.68
CA ASP A 43 -7.86 -7.72 5.02
C ASP A 43 -8.10 -8.76 3.89
N HIS A 44 -8.59 -8.35 2.71
CA HIS A 44 -8.85 -9.24 1.56
C HIS A 44 -7.57 -9.50 0.74
N VAL A 45 -6.63 -10.19 1.37
CA VAL A 45 -5.37 -10.56 0.72
C VAL A 45 -5.58 -11.71 -0.27
N SER A 46 -5.29 -11.46 -1.54
CA SER A 46 -5.12 -12.53 -2.54
C SER A 46 -3.67 -12.98 -2.60
N ALA A 47 -3.43 -14.30 -2.71
CA ALA A 47 -2.09 -14.87 -2.80
C ALA A 47 -1.30 -14.41 -4.05
N ASP A 48 -2.00 -13.98 -5.10
CA ASP A 48 -1.39 -13.58 -6.38
C ASP A 48 -0.86 -12.15 -6.37
N LEU A 49 -1.17 -11.36 -5.33
CA LEU A 49 -0.72 -9.97 -5.25
C LEU A 49 0.78 -9.89 -4.90
N PRO A 50 1.55 -9.01 -5.55
CA PRO A 50 2.95 -8.83 -5.18
C PRO A 50 3.08 -8.17 -3.80
N PRO A 51 4.16 -8.42 -3.05
CA PRO A 51 4.45 -7.63 -1.85
C PRO A 51 4.75 -6.18 -2.24
N LEU A 52 4.63 -5.25 -1.28
CA LEU A 52 5.06 -3.88 -1.47
C LEU A 52 6.51 -3.79 -2.01
N PRO A 53 6.79 -2.86 -2.92
CA PRO A 53 8.16 -2.57 -3.32
C PRO A 53 9.01 -2.26 -2.10
N CYS A 54 10.22 -2.83 -2.06
CA CYS A 54 11.16 -2.64 -0.95
C CYS A 54 10.63 -3.08 0.43
N ALA A 55 9.56 -3.90 0.53
CA ALA A 55 9.01 -4.38 1.80
C ALA A 55 10.07 -4.96 2.76
N ARG A 56 11.11 -5.60 2.22
CA ARG A 56 12.21 -6.19 3.00
C ARG A 56 13.03 -5.16 3.79
N LEU A 57 12.98 -3.88 3.44
CA LEU A 57 13.70 -2.81 4.15
C LEU A 57 13.05 -2.43 5.49
N TRP A 58 11.78 -2.77 5.70
CA TRP A 58 11.08 -2.55 6.98
C TRP A 58 11.46 -3.56 8.07
N ALA A 59 12.09 -4.67 7.71
CA ALA A 59 12.50 -5.70 8.67
C ALA A 59 13.89 -5.42 9.29
N GLN A 60 14.36 -4.17 9.21
CA GLN A 60 15.67 -3.75 9.70
C GLN A 60 15.62 -3.26 11.14
#